data_AF-A0A3C1WKJ9-F1
#
_entry.id   AF-A0A3C1WKJ9-F1
#
_cell.length_a   1.000
_cell.length_b   1.000
_cell.length_c   1.000
_cell.angle_alpha   90.00
_cell.angle_beta   90.00
_cell.angle_gamma   90.00
#
_symmetry.space_group_name_H-M   'P 1'
#
loop_
_entity.id
_entity.type
_entity.pdbx_description
1 polymer ?
#
loop_
_entity_poly.entity_id
_entity_poly.type
_entity_poly.pdbx_seq_one_letter_code
_entity_poly.pdbx_strand_id
1 'polypeptide(L)' 'NQLTVSSNQSAVFSISIYDLLGREMFHSTNNLHSEIINLKSFPSGIYFCVLKT' A
#
# COMPACT_ATOMS: atom_id res chain seq x y z
N ASN A 1 19.04 -20.41 26.55
CA ASN A 1 18.65 -20.51 25.13
C ASN A 1 17.83 -19.29 24.76
N GLN A 2 18.51 -18.22 24.35
CA GLN A 2 17.88 -16.96 23.96
C GLN A 2 17.45 -17.12 22.49
N LEU A 3 16.15 -17.16 22.25
CA LEU A 3 15.58 -17.18 20.89
C LEU A 3 15.73 -15.77 20.30
N THR A 4 16.85 -15.54 19.63
CA THR A 4 17.01 -14.36 18.77
C THR A 4 16.18 -14.61 17.52
N VAL A 5 14.93 -14.15 17.53
CA VAL A 5 14.16 -14.02 16.29
C VAL A 5 14.85 -12.94 15.48
N SER A 6 15.68 -13.35 14.53
CA SER A 6 16.11 -12.47 13.44
C SER A 6 14.83 -12.07 12.71
N SER A 7 14.29 -10.90 13.06
CA SER A 7 13.30 -10.25 12.22
C SER A 7 13.99 -10.01 10.90
N ASN A 8 13.70 -10.86 9.90
CA ASN A 8 13.86 -10.47 8.51
C ASN A 8 13.28 -9.07 8.43
N GLN A 9 14.11 -8.09 8.07
CA GLN A 9 13.69 -6.72 7.89
C GLN A 9 12.48 -6.76 6.96
N SER A 10 11.30 -6.58 7.55
CA SER A 10 10.04 -6.86 6.90
C SER A 10 9.96 -5.91 5.71
N ALA A 11 10.01 -6.44 4.48
CA ALA A 11 10.03 -5.63 3.28
C ALA A 11 8.93 -4.57 3.37
N VAL A 12 9.31 -3.31 3.15
CA VAL A 12 8.38 -2.20 3.26
C VAL A 12 7.69 -2.06 1.91
N PHE A 13 6.41 -2.38 1.89
CA PHE A 13 5.56 -2.24 0.71
C PHE A 13 4.93 -0.85 0.71
N SER A 14 4.85 -0.25 -0.48
CA SER A 14 4.14 1.01 -0.68
C SER A 14 3.09 0.84 -1.77
N ILE A 15 1.87 1.26 -1.48
CA ILE A 15 0.74 1.29 -2.40
C ILE A 15 0.37 2.75 -2.63
N SER A 16 0.17 3.11 -3.89
CA SER A 16 -0.35 4.43 -4.27
C SER A 16 -1.46 4.25 -5.30
N ILE A 17 -2.55 4.99 -5.14
CA ILE A 17 -3.68 4.99 -6.07
C ILE A 17 -3.78 6.38 -6.71
N TYR A 18 -3.76 6.43 -8.03
CA TYR A 18 -3.87 7.65 -8.81
C TYR A 18 -5.17 7.67 -9.62
N ASP A 19 -5.77 8.83 -9.80
CA ASP A 19 -6.88 9.00 -10.74
C ASP A 19 -6.38 9.15 -12.20
N LEU A 20 -7.32 9.28 -13.14
CA LEU A 20 -7.01 9.45 -14.56
C LEU A 20 -6.17 10.70 -14.88
N LEU A 21 -6.20 11.72 -14.01
CA LEU A 21 -5.42 12.95 -14.17
C LEU A 21 -4.04 12.85 -13.50
N GLY A 22 -3.70 11.70 -12.93
CA GLY A 22 -2.44 11.48 -12.20
C GLY A 22 -2.42 12.07 -10.80
N ARG A 23 -3.57 12.47 -10.23
CA ARG A 23 -3.65 12.94 -8.85
C ARG A 23 -3.60 11.75 -7.90
N GLU A 24 -2.77 11.83 -6.87
CA GLU A 24 -2.71 10.81 -5.82
C GLU A 24 -3.95 10.90 -4.93
N MET A 25 -4.72 9.83 -4.90
CA MET A 25 -5.97 9.73 -4.15
C MET A 25 -5.77 8.98 -2.83
N PHE A 26 -4.76 8.12 -2.77
CA PHE A 26 -4.41 7.35 -1.59
C PHE A 26 -2.94 6.93 -1.66
N HIS A 27 -2.30 6.92 -0.50
CA HIS A 27 -0.96 6.41 -0.30
C HIS A 27 -0.90 5.67 1.04
N SER A 28 -0.31 4.49 1.03
CA SER A 28 -0.02 3.71 2.23
C SER A 28 1.35 3.08 2.10
N THR A 29 2.07 3.04 3.21
CA THR A 29 3.35 2.36 3.31
C THR A 29 3.33 1.53 4.58
N ASN A 30 3.50 0.22 4.44
CA ASN A 30 3.45 -0.71 5.56
C ASN A 30 4.33 -1.93 5.30
N ASN A 31 4.53 -2.74 6.34
CA ASN A 31 5.28 -3.99 6.28
C ASN A 31 4.37 -5.22 6.32
N LEU A 32 3.09 -5.04 5.98
CA LEU A 32 2.08 -6.09 5.98
C LEU A 32 2.02 -6.77 4.61
N HIS A 33 1.63 -8.03 4.60
CA HIS A 33 1.43 -8.79 3.35
C HIS A 33 0.08 -8.51 2.67
N SER A 34 -0.85 -7.83 3.35
CA SER A 34 -2.19 -7.54 2.84
C SER A 34 -2.75 -6.26 3.45
N GLU A 35 -3.50 -5.49 2.65
CA GLU A 35 -4.18 -4.26 3.08
C GLU A 35 -5.57 -4.18 2.42
N ILE A 36 -6.55 -3.65 3.16
CA ILE A 36 -7.92 -3.42 2.66
C ILE A 36 -8.12 -1.92 2.50
N ILE A 37 -8.48 -1.48 1.30
CA ILE A 37 -8.69 -0.07 0.97
C ILE A 37 -10.17 0.16 0.67
N ASN A 38 -10.80 1.10 1.39
CA ASN A 38 -12.20 1.47 1.19
C ASN A 38 -12.31 2.59 0.14
N LEU A 39 -13.01 2.31 -0.97
CA LEU A 39 -13.17 3.24 -2.09
C LEU A 39 -14.46 4.07 -2.04
N LYS A 40 -15.27 3.99 -0.96
CA LYS A 40 -16.59 4.68 -0.91
C LYS A 40 -16.52 6.20 -1.08
N SER A 41 -15.42 6.83 -0.68
CA SER A 41 -15.20 8.28 -0.83
C SER A 41 -14.56 8.66 -2.16
N PHE A 42 -14.21 7.69 -3.00
CA PHE A 42 -13.59 7.96 -4.30
C PHE A 42 -14.71 8.32 -5.28
N PRO A 43 -14.55 9.42 -6.04
CA PRO A 43 -15.42 9.69 -7.18
C PRO A 43 -15.51 8.48 -8.13
N SER A 44 -16.63 8.34 -8.85
CA SER A 44 -16.71 7.30 -9.88
C SER A 44 -15.73 7.62 -11.02
N GLY A 45 -14.90 6.64 -11.41
CA GLY A 45 -13.89 6.84 -12.43
C GLY A 45 -12.90 5.69 -12.58
N ILE A 46 -11.88 5.91 -13.42
CA ILE A 46 -10.76 4.99 -13.63
C ILE A 46 -9.62 5.39 -12.69
N TYR A 47 -9.02 4.38 -12.07
CA TYR A 47 -7.89 4.54 -11.15
C TYR A 47 -6.75 3.58 -11.50
N PHE A 48 -5.54 4.01 -11.20
CA PHE A 48 -4.31 3.23 -11.35
C PHE A 48 -3.76 2.89 -9.97
N CYS A 49 -3.58 1.60 -9.69
CA CYS A 49 -2.95 1.13 -8.47
C CYS A 49 -1.48 0.78 -8.75
N VAL A 50 -0.57 1.35 -7.99
CA VAL A 50 0.87 1.14 -8.12
C VAL A 50 1.38 0.52 -6.82
N LEU A 51 1.95 -0.67 -6.91
CA LEU A 51 2.65 -1.36 -5.82
C LEU A 51 4.16 -1.19 -6.01
N LYS A 52 4.86 -0.75 -4.96
CA LYS A 52 6.31 -0.67 -4.88
C LYS A 52 6.80 -1.55 -3.72
N THR A 53 7.86 -2.30 -3.97
CA THR A 53 8.50 -3.26 -3.05
C THR A 53 9.91 -2.83 -2.72
#